data_AF-A0A934SU92-F1
#
_entry.id   AF-A0A934SU92-F1
#
_cell.length_a   1.000
_cell.length_b   1.000
_cell.length_c   1.000
_cell.angle_alpha   90.00
_cell.angle_beta   90.00
_cell.angle_gamma   90.00
#
_symmetry.space_group_name_H-M   'P 1'
#
loop_
_entity.id
_entity.type
_entity.pdbx_description
1 polymer ?
#
loop_
_entity_poly.entity_id
_entity_poly.type
_entity_poly.pdbx_seq_one_letter_code
_entity_poly.pdbx_strand_id
1 'polypeptide(L)'
;MQEFKSHLAQYIQRAQSGQDIELTSHRKVVARVIGVPPAGNAGLSRLLAEGKATWQGGKPEGARIVLQARGKPVSAMVLEDRE
;
A
#
# COMPACT_ATOMS: atom_id res chain seq x y z
N MET A 1 16.52 1.99 25.44
CA MET A 1 17.57 2.48 24.50
C MET A 1 18.72 1.49 24.31
N GLN A 2 19.32 0.93 25.37
CA GLN A 2 20.44 -0.01 25.22
C GLN A 2 20.06 -1.28 24.45
N GLU A 3 18.90 -1.86 24.71
CA GLU A 3 18.42 -3.05 24.00
C GLU A 3 18.14 -2.83 22.51
N PHE A 4 17.69 -1.63 22.12
CA PHE A 4 17.47 -1.28 20.72
C PHE A 4 18.80 -1.22 19.96
N LYS A 5 19.85 -0.64 20.56
CA LYS A 5 21.19 -0.60 19.96
C LYS A 5 21.76 -2.01 19.80
N SER A 6 21.52 -2.91 20.77
CA SER A 6 22.00 -4.30 20.73
C SER A 6 21.27 -5.18 19.71
N HIS A 7 20.00 -4.89 19.38
CA HIS A 7 19.19 -5.72 18.49
C HIS A 7 18.62 -4.94 17.30
N LEU A 8 19.34 -3.92 16.84
CA LEU A 8 18.88 -2.99 15.81
C LEU A 8 18.33 -3.71 14.57
N ALA A 9 19.04 -4.73 14.06
CA ALA A 9 18.63 -5.49 12.89
C ALA A 9 17.25 -6.15 13.07
N GLN A 10 16.98 -6.74 14.24
CA GLN A 10 15.71 -7.40 14.52
C GLN A 10 14.55 -6.38 14.56
N TYR A 11 14.78 -5.23 15.20
CA TYR A 11 13.78 -4.17 15.22
C TYR A 11 13.52 -3.58 13.83
N ILE A 12 14.56 -3.43 12.99
CA ILE A 12 14.38 -2.99 11.60
C ILE A 12 13.55 -4.01 10.80
N GLN A 13 13.83 -5.31 10.94
CA GLN A 13 13.05 -6.35 10.24
C GLN A 13 11.57 -6.31 10.63
N ARG A 14 11.28 -6.13 11.92
CA ARG A 14 9.90 -5.97 12.42
C ARG A 14 9.23 -4.70 11.89
N ALA A 15 9.96 -3.59 11.85
CA ALA A 15 9.45 -2.36 11.27
C ALA A 15 9.11 -2.55 9.78
N GLN A 16 10.01 -3.19 9.02
CA GLN A 16 9.80 -3.51 7.60
C GLN A 16 8.62 -4.46 7.35
N SER A 17 8.30 -5.36 8.30
CA SER A 17 7.10 -6.20 8.21
C SER A 17 5.80 -5.43 8.52
N GLY A 18 5.86 -4.12 8.73
CA GLY A 18 4.71 -3.26 8.98
C GLY A 18 4.37 -3.08 10.47
N GLN A 19 5.21 -3.55 11.38
CA GLN A 19 5.01 -3.31 12.81
C GLN A 19 5.42 -1.87 13.17
N ASP A 20 4.56 -1.16 13.89
CA ASP A 20 4.89 0.13 14.47
C ASP A 20 5.65 -0.06 15.80
N ILE A 21 6.87 0.45 15.90
CA ILE A 21 7.75 0.23 17.05
C ILE A 21 8.00 1.55 17.77
N GLU A 22 7.52 1.66 19.00
CA GLU A 22 7.80 2.80 19.87
C GLU A 22 9.10 2.62 20.64
N LEU A 23 9.98 3.62 20.53
CA LEU A 23 11.21 3.69 21.30
C LEU A 23 10.98 4.51 22.56
N THR A 24 11.14 3.85 23.70
CA THR A 24 10.94 4.45 25.02
C THR A 24 12.28 4.69 25.73
N SER A 25 12.41 5.85 26.36
CA SER A 25 13.52 6.21 27.25
C SER A 25 12.95 6.79 28.55
N HIS A 26 13.42 6.32 29.70
CA HIS A 26 12.90 6.73 31.01
C HIS A 26 11.36 6.71 31.10
N ARG A 27 10.72 5.64 30.58
CA ARG A 27 9.26 5.46 30.50
C ARG A 27 8.50 6.51 29.67
N LYS A 28 9.20 7.29 28.84
CA LYS A 28 8.61 8.21 27.87
C LYS A 28 8.93 7.77 26.45
N VAL A 29 7.94 7.78 25.58
CA VAL A 29 8.15 7.54 24.15
C VAL A 29 8.95 8.72 23.60
N VAL A 30 10.07 8.43 22.94
CA VAL A 30 10.98 9.45 22.38
C VAL A 30 11.08 9.40 20.87
N ALA A 31 10.76 8.25 20.26
CA ALA A 31 10.77 8.08 18.81
C ALA A 31 9.89 6.90 18.40
N ARG A 32 9.59 6.82 17.11
CA ARG A 32 8.85 5.73 16.50
C ARG A 32 9.57 5.25 15.25
N VAL A 33 9.72 3.94 15.11
CA VAL A 33 10.34 3.31 13.95
C VAL A 33 9.24 2.62 13.16
N ILE A 34 9.01 3.11 11.95
CA ILE A 34 8.04 2.56 11.00
C ILE A 34 8.79 2.04 9.78
N GLY A 35 8.33 0.91 9.23
CA GLY A 35 8.82 0.43 7.95
C GLY A 35 8.52 1.45 6.87
N VAL A 36 9.48 1.66 5.97
CA VAL A 36 9.20 2.37 4.72
C VAL A 36 8.38 1.41 3.87
N PRO A 37 7.11 1.72 3.55
CA PRO A 37 6.34 0.87 2.67
C PRO A 37 7.09 0.73 1.34
N PRO A 38 7.13 -0.46 0.72
CA PRO A 38 7.70 -0.62 -0.60
C PRO A 38 7.06 0.43 -1.51
N ALA A 39 7.88 1.05 -2.37
CA ALA A 39 7.44 2.17 -3.21
C ALA A 39 6.06 1.85 -3.79
N GLY A 40 5.05 2.57 -3.28
CA GLY A 40 3.68 2.36 -3.72
C GLY A 40 3.62 2.51 -5.23
N ASN A 41 2.67 1.82 -5.88
CA ASN A 41 2.46 1.85 -7.32
C ASN A 41 2.87 3.22 -7.88
N ALA A 42 3.90 3.26 -8.73
CA ALA A 42 4.50 4.52 -9.18
C ALA A 42 3.46 5.46 -9.81
N GLY A 43 2.41 4.89 -10.41
CA GLY A 43 1.25 5.64 -10.89
C GLY A 43 0.49 6.34 -9.76
N LEU A 44 0.18 5.65 -8.66
CA LEU A 44 -0.48 6.25 -7.49
C LEU A 44 0.38 7.34 -6.84
N SER A 45 1.68 7.08 -6.67
CA SER A 45 2.62 8.05 -6.11
C SER A 45 2.68 9.33 -6.95
N ARG A 46 2.69 9.20 -8.28
CA ARG A 46 2.62 10.34 -9.22
C ARG A 46 1.28 11.08 -9.09
N LEU A 47 0.15 10.39 -9.04
CA LEU A 47 -1.16 11.01 -8.92
C LEU A 47 -1.32 11.80 -7.61
N LEU A 48 -0.78 11.28 -6.51
CA LEU A 48 -0.74 11.98 -5.22
C LEU A 48 0.15 13.23 -5.30
N ALA A 49 1.36 13.11 -5.88
CA ALA A 49 2.29 14.24 -6.03
C ALA A 49 1.74 15.34 -6.95
N GLU A 50 1.00 14.98 -7.99
CA GLU A 50 0.33 15.91 -8.91
C GLU A 50 -0.99 16.48 -8.35
N GLY A 51 -1.41 16.09 -7.14
CA GLY A 51 -2.68 16.52 -6.53
C GLY A 51 -3.93 15.97 -7.23
N LYS A 52 -3.77 15.01 -8.16
CA LYS A 52 -4.86 14.38 -8.93
C LYS A 52 -5.55 13.24 -8.18
N ALA A 53 -4.96 12.79 -7.09
CA ALA A 53 -5.56 11.85 -6.16
C ALA A 53 -5.51 12.41 -4.74
N THR A 54 -6.61 12.28 -4.01
CA THR A 54 -6.70 12.53 -2.58
C THR A 54 -7.50 11.40 -1.95
N TRP A 55 -7.02 10.89 -0.82
CA TRP A 55 -7.69 9.81 -0.09
C TRP A 55 -8.08 10.30 1.30
N GLN A 56 -9.38 10.40 1.56
CA GLN A 56 -9.92 10.86 2.84
C GLN A 56 -10.32 9.71 3.80
N GLY A 57 -9.93 8.46 3.50
CA GLY A 57 -10.31 7.29 4.29
C GLY A 57 -11.68 6.75 3.87
N GLY A 58 -11.70 5.74 2.99
CA GLY A 58 -12.92 5.08 2.52
C GLY A 58 -12.72 4.47 1.13
N LYS A 59 -13.55 3.53 0.70
CA LYS A 59 -13.41 2.87 -0.61
C LYS A 59 -13.38 3.93 -1.74
N PRO A 60 -12.41 3.88 -2.68
CA PRO A 60 -12.36 4.87 -3.75
C PRO A 60 -13.57 4.67 -4.66
N GLU A 61 -14.19 5.77 -5.09
CA GLU A 61 -15.31 5.73 -6.04
C GLU A 61 -14.89 5.13 -7.39
N GLY A 62 -13.59 5.18 -7.71
CA GLY A 62 -13.04 4.67 -8.97
C GLY A 62 -13.41 5.53 -10.17
N ALA A 63 -12.83 5.25 -11.33
CA ALA A 63 -13.21 5.93 -12.57
C ALA A 63 -14.53 5.34 -13.10
N ARG A 64 -15.45 6.20 -13.56
CA ARG A 64 -16.60 5.76 -14.37
C ARG A 64 -16.11 5.40 -15.78
N ILE A 65 -15.70 4.16 -15.96
CA ILE A 65 -15.28 3.65 -17.27
C ILE A 65 -16.53 3.23 -18.04
N VAL A 66 -16.85 3.96 -19.10
CA VAL A 66 -17.81 3.51 -20.10
C VAL A 66 -17.07 2.63 -21.09
N LEU A 67 -17.29 1.32 -20.99
CA LEU A 67 -16.75 0.39 -21.98
C LEU A 67 -17.48 0.63 -23.30
N GLN A 68 -16.74 0.92 -24.36
CA GLN A 68 -17.31 0.93 -25.70
C GLN A 68 -17.65 -0.52 -26.07
N ALA A 69 -18.85 -0.75 -26.60
CA ALA A 69 -19.28 -2.06 -27.09
C ALA A 69 -18.52 -2.42 -28.39
N ARG A 70 -17.22 -2.70 -28.25
CA ARG A 70 -16.34 -3.15 -29.32
C ARG A 70 -15.68 -4.45 -28.86
N GLY A 71 -15.70 -5.45 -29.74
CA GLY A 71 -15.13 -6.76 -29.48
C GLY A 71 -16.18 -7.85 -29.33
N LYS A 72 -15.70 -9.08 -29.22
CA LYS A 72 -16.53 -10.28 -29.06
C LYS A 72 -17.08 -10.33 -27.63
N PRO A 73 -18.38 -10.55 -27.44
CA PRO A 73 -18.94 -10.67 -26.10
C PRO A 73 -18.37 -11.92 -25.42
N VAL A 74 -18.13 -11.83 -24.11
CA VAL A 74 -17.64 -12.95 -23.30
C VAL A 74 -18.56 -14.17 -23.43
N SER A 75 -19.87 -13.96 -23.59
CA SER A 75 -20.83 -15.04 -23.84
C SER A 75 -20.50 -15.86 -25.09
N ALA A 76 -20.04 -15.22 -26.17
CA ALA A 76 -19.66 -15.91 -27.39
C ALA A 76 -18.34 -16.69 -27.21
N MET A 77 -17.41 -16.20 -26.39
CA MET A 77 -16.17 -16.94 -26.08
C MET A 77 -16.47 -18.20 -25.26
N VAL A 78 -17.41 -18.14 -24.32
CA VAL A 78 -17.81 -19.29 -23.48
C VAL A 78 -18.56 -20.36 -24.30
N LEU A 79 -19.30 -19.95 -25.33
CA LEU A 79 -20.00 -20.88 -26.23
C LEU A 79 -19.01 -21.66 -27.09
N GLU A 80 -17.93 -21.02 -27.57
CA GLU A 80 -16.92 -21.66 -28.40
C GLU A 80 -16.02 -22.64 -27.64
N ASP A 81 -15.82 -22.44 -26.34
CA ASP A 81 -15.01 -23.33 -25.48
C ASP A 81 -15.77 -24.62 -25.08
N ARG A 82 -17.06 -24.70 -25.39
CA ARG A 82 -17.94 -25.84 -25.06
C ARG A 82 -18.12 -26.83 -26.20
N GLU A 83 -17.68 -26.49 -27.41
CA GLU A 83 -17.63 -27.38 -28.58
C GLU A 83 -16.29 -28.13 -28.60
#